data_AF-A0A2S9KDU8-F1
#
_entry.id   AF-A0A2S9KDU8-F1
#
_cell.length_a   1.000
_cell.length_b   1.000
_cell.length_c   1.000
_cell.angle_alpha   90.00
_cell.angle_beta   90.00
_cell.angle_gamma   90.00
#
_symmetry.space_group_name_H-M   'P 1'
#
loop_
_entity.id
_entity.type
_entity.pdbx_description
1 polymer ?
#
loop_
_entity_poly.entity_id
_entity_poly.type
_entity_poly.pdbx_seq_one_letter_code
_entity_poly.pdbx_strand_id
1 'polypeptide(L)'
;MKIDDHEIPPAVLLAWYGALARLPEAKVRSLATEQGLGAGFRPNKMAPDVARARLRSALESYSELPEQVRLALRQSSQASALTVSLSDELVLEQCDRLARSLGFAETMAALLLDGRSSLRKRALEKLAAWDGSEPGEVERRRASDELAAVFLSLSQALQPLIQSHPTGTPADSPQTSPLATRAPRQQSERQLVIALRDKRREAGRLSRELATCNHETERWRAELDRLRPALELAGQRSARAESELADLRRDFDSQVLERLQALLDERLLPWLAPAQALAQVAADTRGKSLLEQAELLLQEQAAIDRRYGLRRTLNAELEGCRRMLEQLAEARSESLRPLPQLGRLQHEIGLRIQAIQQQLGAAVNQDQTIDSNLARLQDAMTQADSLDQLSVIRQALTAAEPLGLLNGAERAQAFALLADMASRLYASQGMCRTAAQDRDGLHNLPLYAMQSTLALGHRATLVVDGHNVLFTLPALFRPFFENGIPGGRARDALEQHLAGLARRHPRLSLQLWFDGGSVSERTVQDNFRVHFSGGSGSNRADRQILAFLHHLKSSSPDLARTVVTADQDEARAADRSGAMVMAPEELALWLGEQRPT
;
A
#
# COMPACT_ATOMS: atom_id res chain seq x y z
N MET A 1 -26.59 -13.17 24.27
CA MET A 1 -26.28 -11.74 24.49
C MET A 1 -26.85 -11.29 25.84
N LYS A 2 -26.07 -10.54 26.64
CA LYS A 2 -26.50 -9.91 27.89
C LYS A 2 -26.33 -8.39 27.75
N ILE A 3 -27.16 -7.60 28.42
CA ILE A 3 -26.93 -6.16 28.61
C ILE A 3 -27.20 -5.86 30.06
N ASP A 4 -26.29 -5.15 30.73
CA ASP A 4 -26.40 -4.80 32.15
C ASP A 4 -26.73 -6.05 33.01
N ASP A 5 -26.04 -7.18 32.74
CA ASP A 5 -26.22 -8.51 33.35
C ASP A 5 -27.55 -9.24 33.13
N HIS A 6 -28.46 -8.69 32.32
CA HIS A 6 -29.74 -9.34 31.97
C HIS A 6 -29.69 -10.04 30.61
N GLU A 7 -30.26 -11.25 30.53
CA GLU A 7 -30.42 -11.99 29.27
C GLU A 7 -31.53 -11.38 28.42
N ILE A 8 -31.23 -11.15 27.13
CA ILE A 8 -32.18 -10.53 26.21
C ILE A 8 -32.95 -11.61 25.43
N PRO A 9 -34.29 -11.59 25.45
CA PRO A 9 -35.12 -12.55 24.74
C PRO A 9 -34.88 -12.54 23.22
N PRO A 10 -35.04 -13.69 22.55
CA PRO A 10 -34.84 -13.81 21.10
C PRO A 10 -35.77 -12.88 20.28
N ALA A 11 -36.96 -12.56 20.78
CA ALA A 11 -37.88 -11.64 20.13
C ALA A 11 -37.32 -10.20 20.02
N VAL A 12 -36.55 -9.74 21.02
CA VAL A 12 -35.90 -8.43 21.01
C VAL A 12 -34.70 -8.41 20.06
N LEU A 13 -33.96 -9.51 19.97
CA LEU A 13 -32.89 -9.69 18.98
C LEU A 13 -33.43 -9.67 17.55
N LEU A 14 -34.59 -10.28 17.30
CA LEU A 14 -35.27 -10.25 15.99
C LEU A 14 -35.64 -8.81 15.58
N ALA A 15 -36.08 -7.97 16.53
CA ALA A 15 -36.36 -6.56 16.27
C ALA A 15 -35.09 -5.80 15.83
N TRP A 16 -33.94 -6.07 16.45
CA TRP A 16 -32.65 -5.48 16.03
C TRP A 16 -32.16 -6.02 14.68
N TYR A 17 -32.40 -7.29 14.36
CA TYR A 17 -32.11 -7.81 13.02
C TYR A 17 -32.97 -7.15 11.94
N GLY A 18 -34.22 -6.83 12.26
CA GLY A 18 -35.10 -6.04 11.40
C GLY A 18 -34.59 -4.59 11.22
N ALA A 19 -34.09 -3.96 12.28
CA ALA A 19 -33.45 -2.64 12.20
C ALA A 19 -32.16 -2.68 11.37
N LEU A 20 -31.36 -3.75 11.48
CA LEU A 20 -30.13 -3.94 10.72
C LEU A 20 -30.39 -4.19 9.23
N ALA A 21 -31.48 -4.89 8.89
CA ALA A 21 -31.90 -5.10 7.50
C ALA A 21 -32.26 -3.77 6.80
N ARG A 22 -32.81 -2.82 7.55
CA ARG A 22 -33.21 -1.49 7.06
C ARG A 22 -32.05 -0.49 6.91
N LEU A 23 -30.83 -0.84 7.35
CA LEU A 23 -29.68 0.05 7.21
C LEU A 23 -29.21 0.18 5.75
N PRO A 24 -28.83 1.40 5.31
CA PRO A 24 -28.21 1.63 4.01
C PRO A 24 -26.96 0.76 3.83
N GLU A 25 -26.77 0.18 2.65
CA GLU A 25 -25.67 -0.74 2.38
C GLU A 25 -24.28 -0.17 2.70
N ALA A 26 -24.07 1.12 2.40
CA ALA A 26 -22.83 1.82 2.68
C ALA A 26 -22.53 1.85 4.19
N LYS A 27 -23.56 2.07 5.02
CA LYS A 27 -23.45 2.13 6.48
C LYS A 27 -23.22 0.74 7.09
N VAL A 28 -23.83 -0.29 6.53
CA VAL A 28 -23.58 -1.68 6.97
C VAL A 28 -22.13 -2.08 6.71
N ARG A 29 -21.57 -1.73 5.54
CA ARG A 29 -20.17 -2.04 5.21
C ARG A 29 -19.18 -1.28 6.09
N SER A 30 -19.46 -0.01 6.39
CA SER A 30 -18.61 0.78 7.29
C SER A 30 -18.60 0.18 8.69
N LEU A 31 -19.78 -0.11 9.25
CA LEU A 31 -19.92 -0.72 10.57
C LEU A 31 -19.24 -2.10 10.67
N ALA A 32 -19.41 -2.97 9.67
CA ALA A 32 -18.74 -4.27 9.66
C ALA A 32 -17.21 -4.14 9.61
N THR A 33 -16.69 -3.11 8.94
CA THR A 33 -15.24 -2.86 8.84
C THR A 33 -14.70 -2.25 10.14
N GLU A 34 -15.40 -1.28 10.72
CA GLU A 34 -15.08 -0.62 12.00
C GLU A 34 -15.06 -1.61 13.16
N GLN A 35 -15.92 -2.64 13.13
CA GLN A 35 -15.97 -3.71 14.14
C GLN A 35 -15.01 -4.88 13.87
N GLY A 36 -14.09 -4.75 12.91
CA GLY A 36 -13.10 -5.78 12.59
C GLY A 36 -13.66 -7.02 11.87
N LEU A 37 -14.95 -7.04 11.53
CA LEU A 37 -15.63 -8.14 10.84
C LEU A 37 -15.30 -8.20 9.34
N GLY A 38 -14.45 -7.30 8.85
CA GLY A 38 -13.97 -7.24 7.47
C GLY A 38 -12.72 -8.06 7.17
N ALA A 39 -12.20 -8.84 8.12
CA ALA A 39 -11.04 -9.72 7.89
C ALA A 39 -11.25 -10.60 6.64
N GLY A 40 -10.27 -10.56 5.72
CA GLY A 40 -10.28 -11.27 4.44
C GLY A 40 -10.86 -10.48 3.26
N PHE A 41 -11.44 -9.30 3.46
CA PHE A 41 -11.93 -8.42 2.39
C PHE A 41 -11.11 -7.14 2.30
N ARG A 42 -10.95 -6.61 1.08
CA ARG A 42 -10.41 -5.25 0.90
C ARG A 42 -11.41 -4.23 1.49
N PRO A 43 -10.94 -3.12 2.08
CA PRO A 43 -11.82 -2.10 2.64
C PRO A 43 -12.86 -1.64 1.60
N ASN A 44 -14.13 -1.54 2.02
CA ASN A 44 -15.30 -1.20 1.21
C ASN A 44 -15.68 -2.18 0.06
N LYS A 45 -14.99 -3.32 -0.10
CA LYS A 45 -15.32 -4.35 -1.11
C LYS A 45 -16.10 -5.55 -0.57
N MET A 46 -16.49 -5.52 0.70
CA MET A 46 -17.34 -6.55 1.30
C MET A 46 -18.76 -6.46 0.72
N ALA A 47 -19.31 -7.59 0.29
CA ALA A 47 -20.70 -7.65 -0.17
C ALA A 47 -21.65 -7.27 1.00
N PRO A 48 -22.69 -6.47 0.75
CA PRO A 48 -23.57 -5.97 1.81
C PRO A 48 -24.27 -7.09 2.58
N ASP A 49 -24.66 -8.18 1.90
CA ASP A 49 -25.32 -9.32 2.55
C ASP A 49 -24.38 -10.11 3.47
N VAL A 50 -23.11 -10.23 3.08
CA VAL A 50 -22.07 -10.84 3.92
C VAL A 50 -21.79 -9.95 5.14
N ALA A 51 -21.74 -8.63 4.96
CA ALA A 51 -21.60 -7.68 6.06
C ALA A 51 -22.78 -7.77 7.04
N ARG A 52 -24.02 -7.87 6.53
CA ARG A 52 -25.22 -8.07 7.37
C ARG A 52 -25.18 -9.38 8.13
N ALA A 53 -24.78 -10.48 7.47
CA ALA A 53 -24.70 -11.79 8.11
C ALA A 53 -23.65 -11.83 9.23
N ARG A 54 -22.47 -11.23 8.99
CA ARG A 54 -21.41 -11.13 10.00
C ARG A 54 -21.81 -10.25 11.18
N LEU A 55 -22.46 -9.11 10.93
CA LEU A 55 -22.97 -8.26 12.00
C LEU A 55 -24.09 -8.94 12.81
N ARG A 56 -24.98 -9.72 12.18
CA ARG A 56 -25.98 -10.53 12.90
C ARG A 56 -25.33 -11.54 13.84
N SER A 57 -24.34 -12.28 13.34
CA SER A 57 -23.59 -13.24 14.16
C SER A 57 -22.81 -12.56 15.30
N ALA A 58 -22.29 -11.35 15.06
CA ALA A 58 -21.61 -10.57 16.09
C ALA A 58 -22.58 -10.04 17.17
N LEU A 59 -23.80 -9.65 16.81
CA LEU A 59 -24.84 -9.23 17.76
C LEU A 59 -25.18 -10.32 18.78
N GLU A 60 -25.09 -11.60 18.42
CA GLU A 60 -25.35 -12.70 19.36
C GLU A 60 -24.21 -12.90 20.36
N SER A 61 -22.97 -12.62 19.93
CA SER A 61 -21.73 -12.87 20.67
C SER A 61 -21.25 -11.68 21.50
N TYR A 62 -21.74 -10.47 21.26
CA TYR A 62 -21.40 -9.31 22.08
C TYR A 62 -21.89 -9.46 23.53
N SER A 63 -21.00 -9.18 24.48
CA SER A 63 -21.33 -9.03 25.90
C SER A 63 -21.92 -7.66 26.21
N GLU A 64 -21.52 -6.63 25.47
CA GLU A 64 -22.10 -5.29 25.47
C GLU A 64 -22.14 -4.75 24.04
N LEU A 65 -23.22 -4.08 23.66
CA LEU A 65 -23.36 -3.50 22.32
C LEU A 65 -22.37 -2.35 22.12
N PRO A 66 -21.49 -2.39 21.09
CA PRO A 66 -20.65 -1.26 20.73
C PRO A 66 -21.48 -0.01 20.43
N GLU A 67 -21.02 1.16 20.88
CA GLU A 67 -21.77 2.42 20.80
C GLU A 67 -22.13 2.81 19.35
N GLN A 68 -21.21 2.58 18.40
CA GLN A 68 -21.43 2.86 16.98
C GLN A 68 -22.55 1.97 16.38
N VAL A 69 -22.59 0.70 16.77
CA VAL A 69 -23.64 -0.24 16.35
C VAL A 69 -24.98 0.13 17.00
N ARG A 70 -24.96 0.51 18.28
CA ARG A 70 -26.13 0.99 19.03
C ARG A 70 -26.76 2.22 18.36
N LEU A 71 -25.93 3.22 18.03
CA LEU A 71 -26.38 4.44 17.34
C LEU A 71 -26.94 4.14 15.95
N ALA A 72 -26.32 3.25 15.19
CA ALA A 72 -26.80 2.87 13.87
C ALA A 72 -28.16 2.17 13.93
N LEU A 73 -28.34 1.22 14.85
CA LEU A 73 -29.63 0.53 15.04
C LEU A 73 -30.72 1.50 15.52
N ARG A 74 -30.36 2.49 16.35
CA ARG A 74 -31.26 3.54 16.82
C ARG A 74 -31.77 4.44 15.69
N GLN A 75 -30.93 4.71 14.68
CA GLN A 75 -31.29 5.54 13.53
C GLN A 75 -32.24 4.83 12.54
N SER A 76 -32.25 3.49 12.50
CA SER A 76 -33.05 2.71 11.54
C SER A 76 -34.34 2.12 12.12
N SER A 77 -34.53 2.17 13.44
CA SER A 77 -35.76 1.72 14.09
C SER A 77 -36.79 2.86 14.19
N GLN A 78 -38.01 2.60 13.71
CA GLN A 78 -39.13 3.56 13.79
C GLN A 78 -39.49 3.87 15.24
N ALA A 79 -39.51 2.85 16.11
CA ALA A 79 -39.75 3.02 17.54
C ALA A 79 -38.66 3.89 18.19
N SER A 80 -37.41 3.73 17.77
CA SER A 80 -36.30 4.54 18.28
C SER A 80 -36.38 6.00 17.82
N ALA A 81 -36.74 6.26 16.56
CA ALA A 81 -36.91 7.63 16.06
C ALA A 81 -37.97 8.42 16.85
N LEU A 82 -39.05 7.74 17.25
CA LEU A 82 -40.08 8.32 18.11
C LEU A 82 -39.56 8.55 19.53
N THR A 83 -38.95 7.56 20.18
CA THR A 83 -38.53 7.70 21.58
C THR A 83 -37.42 8.73 21.80
N VAL A 84 -36.51 8.90 20.83
CA VAL A 84 -35.42 9.92 20.89
C VAL A 84 -35.97 11.33 21.07
N SER A 85 -37.08 11.63 20.39
CA SER A 85 -37.60 12.99 20.26
C SER A 85 -38.50 13.40 21.44
N LEU A 86 -38.78 12.48 22.36
CA LEU A 86 -39.72 12.66 23.46
C LEU A 86 -38.98 12.76 24.79
N SER A 87 -39.53 13.52 25.74
CA SER A 87 -39.00 13.60 27.10
C SER A 87 -39.09 12.25 27.82
N ASP A 88 -38.21 12.04 28.79
CA ASP A 88 -38.19 10.83 29.63
C ASP A 88 -39.54 10.58 30.30
N GLU A 89 -40.14 11.63 30.86
CA GLU A 89 -41.44 11.57 31.54
C GLU A 89 -42.54 11.06 30.61
N LEU A 90 -42.64 11.60 29.40
CA LEU A 90 -43.67 11.20 28.44
C LEU A 90 -43.46 9.77 27.93
N VAL A 91 -42.20 9.37 27.67
CA VAL A 91 -41.90 8.00 27.25
C VAL A 91 -42.21 7.00 28.36
N LEU A 92 -41.91 7.34 29.62
CA LEU A 92 -42.21 6.48 30.77
C LEU A 92 -43.72 6.36 31.02
N GLU A 93 -44.47 7.46 30.92
CA GLU A 93 -45.93 7.48 31.08
C GLU A 93 -46.65 6.72 29.97
N GLN A 94 -46.19 6.85 28.73
CA GLN A 94 -46.82 6.25 27.56
C GLN A 94 -46.21 4.89 27.16
N CYS A 95 -45.28 4.35 27.94
CA CYS A 95 -44.53 3.13 27.63
C CYS A 95 -45.43 1.93 27.29
N ASP A 96 -46.50 1.73 28.07
CA ASP A 96 -47.44 0.61 27.84
C ASP A 96 -48.27 0.80 26.55
N ARG A 97 -48.58 2.04 26.17
CA ARG A 97 -49.28 2.35 24.91
C ARG A 97 -48.34 2.23 23.71
N LEU A 98 -47.09 2.64 23.86
CA LEU A 98 -46.03 2.42 22.86
C LEU A 98 -45.81 0.94 22.62
N ALA A 99 -45.70 0.13 23.68
CA ALA A 99 -45.58 -1.32 23.59
C ALA A 99 -46.78 -1.98 22.90
N ARG A 100 -48.00 -1.50 23.16
CA ARG A 100 -49.21 -2.04 22.51
C ARG A 100 -49.35 -1.63 21.05
N SER A 101 -48.85 -0.46 20.66
CA SER A 101 -49.00 0.07 19.29
C SER A 101 -47.90 -0.42 18.35
N LEU A 102 -46.64 -0.33 18.76
CA LEU A 102 -45.46 -0.69 17.95
C LEU A 102 -45.08 -2.17 18.10
N GLY A 103 -45.62 -2.85 19.11
CA GLY A 103 -45.19 -4.18 19.52
C GLY A 103 -44.29 -4.12 20.74
N PHE A 104 -44.41 -5.13 21.60
CA PHE A 104 -43.74 -5.13 22.90
C PHE A 104 -42.22 -5.27 22.69
N ALA A 105 -41.80 -6.27 21.91
CA ALA A 105 -40.40 -6.49 21.60
C ALA A 105 -39.75 -5.31 20.89
N GLU A 106 -40.44 -4.67 19.93
CA GLU A 106 -39.89 -3.51 19.20
C GLU A 106 -39.72 -2.28 20.09
N THR A 107 -40.66 -2.06 21.02
CA THR A 107 -40.59 -0.95 21.96
C THR A 107 -39.47 -1.17 22.98
N MET A 108 -39.36 -2.37 23.56
CA MET A 108 -38.28 -2.69 24.49
C MET A 108 -36.91 -2.64 23.77
N ALA A 109 -36.83 -3.13 22.54
CA ALA A 109 -35.65 -3.00 21.69
C ALA A 109 -35.22 -1.54 21.50
N ALA A 110 -36.17 -0.61 21.30
CA ALA A 110 -35.87 0.81 21.14
C ALA A 110 -35.44 1.50 22.45
N LEU A 111 -36.05 1.14 23.58
CA LEU A 111 -35.67 1.69 24.89
C LEU A 111 -34.30 1.19 25.36
N LEU A 112 -33.94 -0.07 25.06
CA LEU A 112 -32.62 -0.62 25.37
C LEU A 112 -31.50 0.00 24.53
N LEU A 113 -31.80 0.49 23.32
CA LEU A 113 -30.87 1.23 22.46
C LEU A 113 -30.76 2.72 22.84
N ASP A 114 -31.63 3.25 23.71
CA ASP A 114 -31.59 4.63 24.15
C ASP A 114 -30.45 4.88 25.15
N GLY A 115 -29.82 6.06 25.09
CA GLY A 115 -28.70 6.42 25.96
C GLY A 115 -29.12 6.69 27.41
N ARG A 116 -30.40 6.99 27.65
CA ARG A 116 -30.92 7.39 28.96
C ARG A 116 -31.10 6.18 29.88
N SER A 117 -30.44 6.19 31.03
CA SER A 117 -30.44 5.08 32.00
C SER A 117 -31.82 4.82 32.63
N SER A 118 -32.63 5.88 32.80
CA SER A 118 -34.02 5.84 33.25
C SER A 118 -34.88 4.91 32.37
N LEU A 119 -34.77 5.07 31.05
CA LEU A 119 -35.52 4.29 30.07
C LEU A 119 -35.01 2.85 29.94
N ARG A 120 -33.69 2.64 29.98
CA ARG A 120 -33.10 1.29 29.96
C ARG A 120 -33.51 0.48 31.18
N LYS A 121 -33.44 1.07 32.38
CA LYS A 121 -33.90 0.42 33.62
C LYS A 121 -35.38 0.04 33.53
N ARG A 122 -36.23 0.94 33.04
CA ARG A 122 -37.66 0.66 32.85
C ARG A 122 -37.93 -0.46 31.85
N ALA A 123 -37.16 -0.50 30.75
CA ALA A 123 -37.27 -1.55 29.75
C ALA A 123 -36.91 -2.93 30.33
N LEU A 124 -35.84 -3.01 31.11
CA LEU A 124 -35.42 -4.25 31.78
C LEU A 124 -36.48 -4.72 32.80
N GLU A 125 -37.06 -3.82 33.59
CA GLU A 125 -38.15 -4.14 34.52
C GLU A 125 -39.38 -4.72 33.81
N LYS A 126 -39.78 -4.12 32.68
CA LYS A 126 -40.93 -4.58 31.88
C LYS A 126 -40.64 -5.90 31.18
N LEU A 127 -39.42 -6.06 30.67
CA LEU A 127 -38.98 -7.27 29.99
C LEU A 127 -38.89 -8.48 30.93
N ALA A 128 -38.50 -8.26 32.19
CA ALA A 128 -38.54 -9.30 33.22
C ALA A 128 -39.97 -9.78 33.56
N ALA A 129 -40.98 -8.92 33.37
CA ALA A 129 -42.38 -9.22 33.60
C ALA A 129 -43.13 -9.72 32.34
N TRP A 130 -42.42 -9.91 31.23
CA TRP A 130 -43.02 -10.26 29.96
C TRP A 130 -43.21 -11.77 29.81
N ASP A 131 -44.40 -12.17 29.36
CA ASP A 131 -44.82 -13.55 29.12
C ASP A 131 -44.51 -14.03 27.69
N GLY A 132 -43.92 -13.18 26.85
CA GLY A 132 -43.62 -13.46 25.44
C GLY A 132 -44.79 -13.19 24.49
N SER A 133 -45.93 -12.69 24.99
CA SER A 133 -47.11 -12.38 24.17
C SER A 133 -46.95 -11.03 23.47
N GLU A 134 -47.24 -11.00 22.16
CA GLU A 134 -47.29 -9.76 21.37
C GLU A 134 -48.75 -9.30 21.19
N PRO A 135 -49.03 -7.97 21.17
CA PRO A 135 -50.39 -7.46 21.00
C PRO A 135 -50.92 -7.80 19.60
N GLY A 136 -52.21 -8.15 19.53
CA GLY A 136 -52.88 -8.46 18.26
C GLY A 136 -53.09 -7.21 17.38
N GLU A 137 -53.36 -7.38 16.08
CA GLU A 137 -53.50 -6.24 15.15
C GLU A 137 -54.60 -5.24 15.56
N VAL A 138 -55.72 -5.73 16.12
CA VAL A 138 -56.84 -4.88 16.56
C VAL A 138 -56.43 -4.01 17.76
N GLU A 139 -55.65 -4.58 18.68
CA GLU A 139 -55.13 -3.87 19.84
C GLU A 139 -54.07 -2.85 19.45
N ARG A 140 -53.20 -3.19 18.48
CA ARG A 140 -52.20 -2.27 17.91
C ARG A 140 -52.85 -1.05 17.28
N ARG A 141 -53.88 -1.25 16.45
CA ARG A 141 -54.61 -0.14 15.81
C ARG A 141 -55.26 0.79 16.83
N ARG A 142 -55.96 0.24 17.83
CA ARG A 142 -56.56 1.03 18.91
C ARG A 142 -55.52 1.81 19.71
N ALA A 143 -54.42 1.18 20.10
CA ALA A 143 -53.34 1.84 20.82
C ALA A 143 -52.64 2.92 19.97
N SER A 144 -52.54 2.71 18.66
CA SER A 144 -52.02 3.70 17.72
C SER A 144 -52.92 4.93 17.63
N ASP A 145 -54.24 4.74 17.58
CA ASP A 145 -55.22 5.85 17.56
C ASP A 145 -55.18 6.64 18.87
N GLU A 146 -55.06 5.95 20.02
CA GLU A 146 -54.90 6.58 21.34
C GLU A 146 -53.61 7.40 21.43
N LEU A 147 -52.48 6.88 20.93
CA LEU A 147 -51.22 7.62 20.88
C LEU A 147 -51.27 8.81 19.92
N ALA A 148 -51.91 8.65 18.76
CA ALA A 148 -52.10 9.74 17.82
C ALA A 148 -52.88 10.89 18.45
N ALA A 149 -53.91 10.61 19.26
CA ALA A 149 -54.64 11.64 20.00
C ALA A 149 -53.77 12.38 21.03
N VAL A 150 -52.88 11.67 21.74
CA VAL A 150 -51.92 12.28 22.67
C VAL A 150 -50.94 13.19 21.93
N PHE A 151 -50.34 12.72 20.82
CA PHE A 151 -49.42 13.53 20.03
C PHE A 151 -50.12 14.68 19.29
N LEU A 152 -51.40 14.53 18.95
CA LEU A 152 -52.20 15.63 18.41
C LEU A 152 -52.31 16.77 19.43
N SER A 153 -52.57 16.46 20.70
CA SER A 153 -52.61 17.47 21.77
C SER A 153 -51.28 18.19 21.96
N LEU A 154 -50.15 17.46 21.85
CA LEU A 154 -48.80 18.03 21.87
C LEU A 154 -48.57 18.94 20.66
N SER A 155 -48.96 18.50 19.46
CA SER A 155 -48.80 19.29 18.23
C SER A 155 -49.62 20.59 18.27
N GLN A 156 -50.82 20.56 18.84
CA GLN A 156 -51.66 21.73 19.06
C GLN A 156 -51.06 22.68 20.09
N ALA A 157 -50.43 22.16 21.15
CA ALA A 157 -49.72 22.98 22.15
C ALA A 157 -48.45 23.65 21.59
N LEU A 158 -47.82 23.04 20.59
CA LEU A 158 -46.64 23.59 19.89
C LEU A 158 -47.01 24.55 18.75
N GLN A 159 -48.26 24.50 18.26
CA GLN A 159 -48.79 25.37 17.20
C GLN A 159 -48.60 26.89 17.44
N PRO A 160 -48.77 27.44 18.67
CA PRO A 160 -48.49 28.85 18.93
C PRO A 160 -47.00 29.24 18.85
N LEU A 161 -46.06 28.31 19.09
CA LEU A 161 -44.62 28.54 18.94
C LEU A 161 -44.18 28.61 17.47
N ILE A 162 -44.93 27.94 16.58
CA ILE A 162 -44.68 27.95 15.13
C ILE A 162 -45.22 29.24 14.49
N GLN A 163 -46.13 29.96 15.15
CA GLN A 163 -46.85 31.11 14.58
C GLN A 163 -46.56 32.49 15.21
N SER A 164 -45.54 32.67 16.08
CA SER A 164 -45.37 33.96 16.77
C SER A 164 -43.97 34.62 16.69
N HIS A 165 -43.93 35.72 15.93
CA HIS A 165 -43.17 36.94 16.24
C HIS A 165 -44.18 38.12 16.29
N PRO A 166 -43.88 39.22 17.00
CA PRO A 166 -44.66 39.61 18.20
C PRO A 166 -45.44 40.92 18.04
N THR A 167 -46.42 41.11 18.94
CA THR A 167 -46.90 42.38 19.54
C THR A 167 -47.89 41.95 20.63
N GLY A 168 -47.92 42.42 21.87
CA GLY A 168 -47.45 43.64 22.50
C GLY A 168 -48.55 44.07 23.48
N THR A 169 -48.14 44.46 24.69
CA THR A 169 -48.87 45.19 25.77
C THR A 169 -49.92 44.48 26.65
N PRO A 170 -49.82 44.65 28.00
CA PRO A 170 -50.82 44.25 28.99
C PRO A 170 -51.72 45.42 29.41
N ALA A 171 -52.94 45.16 29.90
CA ALA A 171 -53.78 46.17 30.54
C ALA A 171 -54.58 45.60 31.74
N ASP A 172 -54.22 46.11 32.91
CA ASP A 172 -55.02 46.57 34.07
C ASP A 172 -56.33 45.90 34.53
N SER A 173 -56.29 45.50 35.81
CA SER A 173 -57.36 45.40 36.82
C SER A 173 -58.11 46.74 37.03
N PRO A 174 -59.02 46.90 38.03
CA PRO A 174 -60.23 46.18 38.44
C PRO A 174 -61.47 47.13 38.41
N GLN A 175 -62.67 46.66 38.77
CA GLN A 175 -63.82 47.55 39.02
C GLN A 175 -64.48 47.30 40.38
N THR A 176 -64.63 48.40 41.13
CA THR A 176 -65.21 48.52 42.48
C THR A 176 -66.57 49.22 42.44
N SER A 177 -67.50 48.73 43.29
CA SER A 177 -68.60 49.46 43.99
C SER A 177 -69.83 49.86 43.13
N PRO A 178 -71.08 49.94 43.68
CA PRO A 178 -71.44 50.81 44.83
C PRO A 178 -72.52 50.33 45.83
N LEU A 179 -72.57 51.05 46.95
CA LEU A 179 -73.54 51.03 48.06
C LEU A 179 -74.86 51.77 47.75
N ALA A 180 -75.96 51.32 48.38
CA ALA A 180 -77.05 52.11 48.99
C ALA A 180 -77.92 51.13 49.83
N THR A 181 -78.57 51.41 50.98
CA THR A 181 -79.20 52.63 51.54
C THR A 181 -79.53 52.42 53.04
N ARG A 182 -79.67 53.53 53.81
CA ARG A 182 -80.06 53.72 55.25
C ARG A 182 -81.42 53.06 55.64
N ALA A 183 -81.88 52.78 56.88
CA ALA A 183 -81.70 53.16 58.32
C ALA A 183 -82.51 52.10 59.20
N PRO A 184 -82.60 52.05 60.57
CA PRO A 184 -82.47 53.09 61.62
C PRO A 184 -81.56 52.74 62.82
N ARG A 185 -81.38 53.75 63.68
CA ARG A 185 -80.32 53.93 64.68
C ARG A 185 -80.75 53.45 66.07
N GLN A 186 -79.94 52.54 66.64
CA GLN A 186 -79.44 52.50 68.04
C GLN A 186 -78.92 51.09 68.41
N GLN A 187 -79.50 50.02 67.85
CA GLN A 187 -78.92 48.64 67.92
C GLN A 187 -77.92 48.37 66.78
N SER A 188 -78.16 48.97 65.61
CA SER A 188 -77.27 48.95 64.45
C SER A 188 -75.92 49.59 64.75
N GLU A 189 -75.83 50.63 65.56
CA GLU A 189 -74.54 51.23 65.95
C GLU A 189 -73.69 50.28 66.80
N ARG A 190 -74.29 49.49 67.70
CA ARG A 190 -73.53 48.50 68.50
C ARG A 190 -73.07 47.32 67.64
N GLN A 191 -73.92 46.83 66.73
CA GLN A 191 -73.55 45.80 65.77
C GLN A 191 -72.53 46.30 64.75
N LEU A 192 -72.63 47.56 64.31
CA LEU A 192 -71.63 48.21 63.45
C LEU A 192 -70.32 48.42 64.18
N VAL A 193 -70.30 48.76 65.47
CA VAL A 193 -69.05 48.88 66.24
C VAL A 193 -68.37 47.51 66.39
N ILE A 194 -69.13 46.44 66.64
CA ILE A 194 -68.59 45.07 66.67
C ILE A 194 -68.08 44.67 65.27
N ALA A 195 -68.88 44.89 64.22
CA ALA A 195 -68.50 44.60 62.85
C ALA A 195 -67.28 45.43 62.40
N LEU A 196 -67.17 46.70 62.81
CA LEU A 196 -66.00 47.55 62.55
C LEU A 196 -64.77 47.07 63.33
N ARG A 197 -64.95 46.55 64.55
CA ARG A 197 -63.87 45.96 65.34
C ARG A 197 -63.37 44.65 64.72
N ASP A 198 -64.27 43.81 64.25
CA ASP A 198 -63.92 42.56 63.57
C ASP A 198 -63.34 42.82 62.18
N LYS A 199 -63.88 43.78 61.41
CA LYS A 199 -63.26 44.25 60.16
C LYS A 199 -61.88 44.88 60.38
N ARG A 200 -61.65 45.56 61.50
CA ARG A 200 -60.32 46.08 61.88
C ARG A 200 -59.36 44.96 62.26
N ARG A 201 -59.85 43.88 62.88
CA ARG A 201 -59.05 42.67 63.15
C ARG A 201 -58.73 41.91 61.87
N GLU A 202 -59.70 41.75 60.97
CA GLU A 202 -59.53 41.16 59.64
C GLU A 202 -58.55 41.98 58.81
N ALA A 203 -58.71 43.30 58.73
CA ALA A 203 -57.76 44.19 58.08
C ALA A 203 -56.35 44.09 58.70
N GLY A 204 -56.26 43.94 60.02
CA GLY A 204 -54.99 43.72 60.72
C GLY A 204 -54.36 42.33 60.47
N ARG A 205 -55.16 41.31 60.14
CA ARG A 205 -54.68 39.97 59.71
C ARG A 205 -54.23 40.01 58.26
N LEU A 206 -55.07 40.53 57.37
CA LEU A 206 -54.76 40.71 55.95
C LEU A 206 -53.53 41.61 55.75
N SER A 207 -53.37 42.67 56.55
CA SER A 207 -52.17 43.51 56.50
C SER A 207 -50.90 42.76 56.92
N ARG A 208 -51.00 41.79 57.83
CA ARG A 208 -49.86 40.94 58.22
C ARG A 208 -49.56 39.92 57.13
N GLU A 209 -50.58 39.31 56.54
CA GLU A 209 -50.45 38.37 55.43
C GLU A 209 -49.84 39.06 54.18
N LEU A 210 -50.27 40.28 53.88
CA LEU A 210 -49.66 41.11 52.83
C LEU A 210 -48.21 41.46 53.16
N ALA A 211 -47.88 41.76 54.42
CA ALA A 211 -46.50 42.02 54.82
C ALA A 211 -45.61 40.77 54.71
N THR A 212 -46.11 39.59 55.08
CA THR A 212 -45.36 38.33 54.91
C THR A 212 -45.20 37.97 53.45
N CYS A 213 -46.24 38.14 52.64
CA CYS A 213 -46.17 37.87 51.20
C CYS A 213 -45.21 38.85 50.50
N ASN A 214 -45.23 40.13 50.87
CA ASN A 214 -44.27 41.12 50.37
C ASN A 214 -42.83 40.73 50.74
N HIS A 215 -42.59 40.32 51.99
CA HIS A 215 -41.26 39.87 52.42
C HIS A 215 -40.78 38.63 51.66
N GLU A 216 -41.68 37.68 51.38
CA GLU A 216 -41.37 36.52 50.53
C GLU A 216 -41.07 36.94 49.09
N THR A 217 -41.82 37.86 48.50
CA THR A 217 -41.52 38.37 47.16
C THR A 217 -40.18 39.12 47.11
N GLU A 218 -39.82 39.88 48.15
CA GLU A 218 -38.52 40.54 48.26
C GLU A 218 -37.38 39.53 48.39
N ARG A 219 -37.57 38.46 49.18
CA ARG A 219 -36.62 37.35 49.28
C ARG A 219 -36.41 36.67 47.94
N TRP A 220 -37.48 36.32 47.23
CA TRP A 220 -37.37 35.69 45.90
C TRP A 220 -36.76 36.62 44.86
N ARG A 221 -37.03 37.94 44.92
CA ARG A 221 -36.37 38.94 44.08
C ARG A 221 -34.86 39.00 44.36
N ALA A 222 -34.45 39.04 45.62
CA ALA A 222 -33.04 39.04 45.99
C ALA A 222 -32.32 37.76 45.54
N GLU A 223 -32.98 36.60 45.65
CA GLU A 223 -32.42 35.33 45.18
C GLU A 223 -32.30 35.30 43.64
N LEU A 224 -33.30 35.82 42.92
CA LEU A 224 -33.24 35.97 41.46
C LEU A 224 -32.12 36.92 41.03
N ASP A 225 -31.95 38.05 41.70
CA ASP A 225 -30.89 39.00 41.40
C ASP A 225 -29.50 38.43 41.74
N ARG A 226 -29.40 37.55 42.73
CA ARG A 226 -28.16 36.82 43.05
C ARG A 226 -27.82 35.74 42.01
N LEU A 227 -28.81 35.02 41.50
CA LEU A 227 -28.60 33.91 40.55
C LEU A 227 -28.39 34.38 39.11
N ARG A 228 -28.93 35.54 38.72
CA ARG A 228 -28.80 36.11 37.38
C ARG A 228 -27.34 36.24 36.90
N PRO A 229 -26.39 36.83 37.65
CA PRO A 229 -25.00 36.94 37.20
C PRO A 229 -24.31 35.57 37.10
N ALA A 230 -24.68 34.60 37.93
CA ALA A 230 -24.12 33.24 37.86
C ALA A 230 -24.55 32.53 36.57
N LEU A 231 -25.82 32.71 36.15
CA LEU A 231 -26.34 32.20 34.90
C LEU A 231 -25.68 32.89 33.68
N GLU A 232 -25.51 34.21 33.73
CA GLU A 232 -24.79 34.96 32.69
C GLU A 232 -23.32 34.50 32.56
N LEU A 233 -22.62 34.30 33.67
CA LEU A 233 -21.25 33.80 33.68
C LEU A 233 -21.18 32.37 33.11
N ALA A 234 -22.13 31.49 33.46
CA ALA A 234 -22.21 30.14 32.92
C ALA A 234 -22.49 30.16 31.41
N GLY A 235 -23.38 31.05 30.94
CA GLY A 235 -23.65 31.26 29.52
C GLY A 235 -22.42 31.75 28.76
N GLN A 236 -21.68 32.71 29.31
CA GLN A 236 -20.41 33.17 28.73
C GLN A 236 -19.35 32.06 28.65
N ARG A 237 -19.28 31.18 29.67
CA ARG A 237 -18.37 30.02 29.66
C ARG A 237 -18.76 28.99 28.61
N SER A 238 -20.06 28.70 28.45
CA SER A 238 -20.55 27.81 27.39
C SER A 238 -20.22 28.36 26.02
N ALA A 239 -20.51 29.64 25.78
CA ALA A 239 -20.21 30.29 24.50
C ALA A 239 -18.71 30.27 24.16
N ARG A 240 -17.84 30.49 25.17
CA ARG A 240 -16.38 30.36 24.99
C ARG A 240 -15.96 28.94 24.64
N ALA A 241 -16.45 27.94 25.38
CA ALA A 241 -16.14 26.54 25.11
C ALA A 241 -16.66 26.10 23.72
N GLU A 242 -17.82 26.59 23.29
CA GLU A 242 -18.35 26.35 21.94
C GLU A 242 -17.47 26.98 20.86
N SER A 243 -16.97 28.21 21.07
CA SER A 243 -16.03 28.85 20.15
C SER A 243 -14.70 28.09 20.07
N GLU A 244 -14.13 27.69 21.20
CA GLU A 244 -12.89 26.91 21.25
C GLU A 244 -13.05 25.56 20.55
N LEU A 245 -14.20 24.89 20.74
CA LEU A 245 -14.52 23.65 20.03
C LEU A 245 -14.66 23.86 18.51
N ALA A 246 -15.24 24.98 18.08
CA ALA A 246 -15.37 25.30 16.66
C ALA A 246 -14.00 25.57 16.02
N ASP A 247 -13.13 26.30 16.71
CA ASP A 247 -11.77 26.58 16.25
C ASP A 247 -10.93 25.30 16.18
N LEU A 248 -10.96 24.47 17.24
CA LEU A 248 -10.26 23.18 17.25
C LEU A 248 -10.73 22.23 16.14
N ARG A 249 -12.03 22.23 15.83
CA ARG A 249 -12.56 21.44 14.69
C ARG A 249 -12.05 21.96 13.36
N ARG A 250 -12.04 23.27 13.16
CA ARG A 250 -11.53 23.89 11.93
C ARG A 250 -10.04 23.59 11.76
N ASP A 251 -9.25 23.70 12.83
CA ASP A 251 -7.83 23.39 12.81
C ASP A 251 -7.58 21.91 12.50
N PHE A 252 -8.33 21.01 13.14
CA PHE A 252 -8.25 19.58 12.85
C PHE A 252 -8.60 19.25 11.39
N ASP A 253 -9.69 19.80 10.87
CA ASP A 253 -10.11 19.59 9.48
C ASP A 253 -9.04 20.12 8.50
N SER A 254 -8.43 21.27 8.80
CA SER A 254 -7.33 21.82 7.98
C SER A 254 -6.10 20.90 7.97
N GLN A 255 -5.68 20.38 9.13
CA GLN A 255 -4.55 19.46 9.24
C GLN A 255 -4.82 18.13 8.53
N VAL A 256 -6.05 17.62 8.61
CA VAL A 256 -6.47 16.41 7.91
C VAL A 256 -6.43 16.63 6.40
N LEU A 257 -6.93 17.77 5.91
CA LEU A 257 -6.88 18.10 4.48
C LEU A 257 -5.44 18.24 3.98
N GLU A 258 -4.59 18.98 4.70
CA GLU A 258 -3.17 19.11 4.36
C GLU A 258 -2.47 17.74 4.34
N ARG A 259 -2.73 16.88 5.34
CA ARG A 259 -2.10 15.57 5.41
C ARG A 259 -2.61 14.62 4.34
N LEU A 260 -3.90 14.65 4.03
CA LEU A 260 -4.48 13.87 2.94
C LEU A 260 -3.93 14.31 1.59
N GLN A 261 -3.78 15.62 1.37
CA GLN A 261 -3.23 16.17 0.14
C GLN A 261 -1.76 15.79 0.00
N ALA A 262 -0.95 15.91 1.06
CA ALA A 262 0.43 15.43 1.06
C ALA A 262 0.55 13.92 0.76
N LEU A 263 -0.33 13.08 1.33
CA LEU A 263 -0.35 11.63 1.06
C LEU A 263 -0.83 11.30 -0.36
N LEU A 264 -1.77 12.06 -0.89
CA LEU A 264 -2.20 11.95 -2.29
C LEU A 264 -1.06 12.34 -3.22
N ASP A 265 -0.38 13.44 -2.95
CA ASP A 265 0.77 13.92 -3.72
C ASP A 265 1.93 12.90 -3.66
N GLU A 266 2.29 12.39 -2.48
CA GLU A 266 3.31 11.34 -2.32
C GLU A 266 2.99 10.05 -3.09
N ARG A 267 1.71 9.69 -3.24
CA ARG A 267 1.32 8.45 -3.94
C ARG A 267 1.05 8.64 -5.43
N LEU A 268 0.57 9.81 -5.85
CA LEU A 268 0.13 10.06 -7.22
C LEU A 268 1.22 10.74 -8.08
N LEU A 269 2.00 11.67 -7.53
CA LEU A 269 3.07 12.35 -8.29
C LEU A 269 4.11 11.38 -8.85
N PRO A 270 4.60 10.35 -8.12
CA PRO A 270 5.54 9.39 -8.69
C PRO A 270 4.95 8.59 -9.87
N TRP A 271 3.63 8.44 -9.91
CA TRP A 271 2.94 7.72 -10.98
C TRP A 271 2.64 8.60 -12.20
N LEU A 272 2.45 9.91 -11.99
CA LEU A 272 2.20 10.89 -13.03
C LEU A 272 3.49 11.45 -13.66
N ALA A 273 4.61 11.45 -12.93
CA ALA A 273 5.89 11.95 -13.43
C ALA A 273 6.39 11.23 -14.70
N PRO A 274 6.30 9.90 -14.85
CA PRO A 274 6.64 9.21 -16.09
C PRO A 274 5.75 9.64 -17.27
N ALA A 275 4.44 9.84 -17.03
CA ALA A 275 3.50 10.25 -18.07
C ALA A 275 3.73 11.70 -18.52
N GLN A 276 4.05 12.61 -17.59
CA GLN A 276 4.44 13.98 -17.90
C GLN A 276 5.79 14.05 -18.61
N ALA A 277 6.78 13.25 -18.20
CA ALA A 277 8.05 13.15 -18.90
C ALA A 277 7.86 12.66 -20.34
N LEU A 278 7.03 11.63 -20.55
CA LEU A 278 6.68 11.14 -21.89
C LEU A 278 5.93 12.20 -22.72
N ALA A 279 5.01 12.96 -22.11
CA ALA A 279 4.31 14.04 -22.79
C ALA A 279 5.23 15.21 -23.17
N GLN A 280 6.20 15.55 -22.31
CA GLN A 280 7.23 16.56 -22.60
C GLN A 280 8.17 16.11 -23.71
N VAL A 281 8.62 14.85 -23.70
CA VAL A 281 9.44 14.27 -24.77
C VAL A 281 8.67 14.19 -26.10
N ALA A 282 7.38 13.88 -26.07
CA ALA A 282 6.52 13.89 -27.26
C ALA A 282 6.25 15.30 -27.81
N ALA A 283 6.19 16.30 -26.92
CA ALA A 283 6.05 17.72 -27.28
C ALA A 283 7.38 18.36 -27.73
N ASP A 284 8.51 17.71 -27.48
CA ASP A 284 9.83 18.22 -27.80
C ASP A 284 10.08 18.15 -29.32
N THR A 285 9.87 19.28 -29.99
CA THR A 285 10.03 19.46 -31.45
C THR A 285 11.49 19.33 -31.90
N ARG A 286 12.44 19.40 -30.96
CA ARG A 286 13.88 19.22 -31.21
C ARG A 286 14.20 17.83 -31.74
N GLY A 287 13.57 16.77 -31.23
CA GLY A 287 13.79 15.39 -31.71
C GLY A 287 13.36 15.19 -33.17
N LYS A 288 12.25 15.81 -33.57
CA LYS A 288 11.79 15.82 -34.97
C LYS A 288 12.77 16.57 -35.87
N SER A 289 13.26 17.74 -35.43
CA SER A 289 14.25 18.51 -36.18
C SER A 289 15.60 17.80 -36.33
N LEU A 290 16.03 17.01 -35.34
CA LEU A 290 17.26 16.22 -35.40
C LEU A 290 17.12 15.01 -36.35
N LEU A 291 15.95 14.36 -36.37
CA LEU A 291 15.67 13.29 -37.33
C LEU A 291 15.62 13.83 -38.77
N GLU A 292 14.98 14.98 -38.99
CA GLU A 292 14.96 15.65 -40.30
C GLU A 292 16.39 16.06 -40.74
N GLN A 293 17.21 16.58 -39.81
CA GLN A 293 18.62 16.88 -40.09
C GLN A 293 19.44 15.62 -40.38
N ALA A 294 19.23 14.54 -39.63
CA ALA A 294 19.89 13.26 -39.89
C ALA A 294 19.48 12.70 -41.25
N GLU A 295 18.19 12.76 -41.62
CA GLU A 295 17.73 12.32 -42.94
C GLU A 295 18.35 13.12 -44.08
N LEU A 296 18.46 14.45 -43.93
CA LEU A 296 19.14 15.32 -44.90
C LEU A 296 20.63 14.95 -45.03
N LEU A 297 21.34 14.78 -43.92
CA LEU A 297 22.75 14.39 -43.94
C LEU A 297 22.97 12.99 -44.55
N LEU A 298 22.07 12.04 -44.30
CA LEU A 298 22.13 10.72 -44.93
C LEU A 298 21.81 10.78 -46.44
N GLN A 299 21.00 11.75 -46.89
CA GLN A 299 20.77 12.00 -48.32
C GLN A 299 22.00 12.63 -48.98
N GLU A 300 22.63 13.59 -48.32
CA GLU A 300 23.91 14.17 -48.76
C GLU A 300 25.01 13.10 -48.83
N GLN A 301 25.12 12.25 -47.82
CA GLN A 301 26.06 11.14 -47.80
C GLN A 301 25.80 10.12 -48.93
N ALA A 302 24.53 9.90 -49.30
CA ALA A 302 24.15 9.05 -50.43
C ALA A 302 24.50 9.66 -51.79
N ALA A 303 24.57 11.00 -51.89
CA ALA A 303 25.04 11.68 -53.08
C ALA A 303 26.57 11.66 -53.21
N ILE A 304 27.29 11.69 -52.08
CA ILE A 304 28.76 11.66 -52.02
C ILE A 304 29.28 10.23 -52.23
N ASP A 305 28.74 9.25 -51.50
CA ASP A 305 29.13 7.84 -51.62
C ASP A 305 28.08 7.06 -52.44
N ARG A 306 28.42 6.83 -53.70
CA ARG A 306 27.60 6.08 -54.65
C ARG A 306 27.33 4.64 -54.20
N ARG A 307 28.25 4.00 -53.45
CA ARG A 307 28.05 2.64 -52.91
C ARG A 307 27.03 2.68 -51.78
N TYR A 308 27.12 3.67 -50.88
CA TYR A 308 26.15 3.87 -49.82
C TYR A 308 24.76 4.19 -50.37
N GLY A 309 24.66 5.10 -51.35
CA GLY A 309 23.40 5.43 -52.02
C GLY A 309 22.72 4.23 -52.68
N LEU A 310 23.47 3.43 -53.47
CA LEU A 310 22.93 2.23 -54.12
C LEU A 310 22.52 1.13 -53.13
N ARG A 311 23.24 0.98 -52.00
CA ARG A 311 22.84 0.03 -50.95
C ARG A 311 21.60 0.51 -50.21
N ARG A 312 21.47 1.82 -49.96
CA ARG A 312 20.28 2.41 -49.33
C ARG A 312 19.04 2.22 -50.19
N THR A 313 19.14 2.42 -51.51
CA THR A 313 18.01 2.18 -52.44
C THR A 313 17.65 0.71 -52.50
N LEU A 314 18.63 -0.20 -52.59
CA LEU A 314 18.38 -1.64 -52.62
C LEU A 314 17.79 -2.16 -51.30
N ASN A 315 18.22 -1.63 -50.15
CA ASN A 315 17.61 -1.96 -48.85
C ASN A 315 16.17 -1.43 -48.74
N ALA A 316 15.90 -0.21 -49.22
CA ALA A 316 14.54 0.35 -49.24
C ALA A 316 13.60 -0.46 -50.16
N GLU A 317 14.08 -0.89 -51.33
CA GLU A 317 13.34 -1.81 -52.21
C GLU A 317 13.06 -3.16 -51.53
N LEU A 318 14.04 -3.70 -50.80
CA LEU A 318 13.90 -4.96 -50.07
C LEU A 318 12.83 -4.85 -48.97
N GLU A 319 12.85 -3.79 -48.17
CA GLU A 319 11.83 -3.53 -47.15
C GLU A 319 10.43 -3.34 -47.75
N GLY A 320 10.33 -2.61 -48.87
CA GLY A 320 9.07 -2.45 -49.62
C GLY A 320 8.53 -3.78 -50.13
N CYS A 321 9.37 -4.64 -50.70
CA CYS A 321 8.99 -5.97 -51.15
C CYS A 321 8.53 -6.88 -50.01
N ARG A 322 9.18 -6.82 -48.83
CA ARG A 322 8.79 -7.59 -47.64
C ARG A 322 7.41 -7.18 -47.12
N ARG A 323 7.16 -5.88 -46.95
CA ARG A 323 5.84 -5.37 -46.53
C ARG A 323 4.74 -5.76 -47.51
N MET A 324 5.01 -5.70 -48.81
CA MET A 324 4.04 -6.10 -49.84
C MET A 324 3.76 -7.61 -49.82
N LEU A 325 4.75 -8.46 -49.54
CA LEU A 325 4.53 -9.90 -49.35
C LEU A 325 3.63 -10.20 -48.16
N GLU A 326 3.85 -9.52 -47.04
CA GLU A 326 3.02 -9.65 -45.84
C GLU A 326 1.57 -9.24 -46.14
N GLN A 327 1.37 -8.08 -46.76
CA GLN A 327 0.03 -7.61 -47.17
C GLN A 327 -0.66 -8.54 -48.16
N LEU A 328 0.09 -9.11 -49.12
CA LEU A 328 -0.47 -10.08 -50.07
C LEU A 328 -0.79 -11.43 -49.38
N ALA A 329 -0.01 -11.83 -48.36
CA ALA A 329 -0.25 -13.03 -47.57
C ALA A 329 -1.49 -12.89 -46.70
N GLU A 330 -1.63 -11.74 -46.04
CA GLU A 330 -2.81 -11.35 -45.25
C GLU A 330 -4.07 -11.29 -46.13
N ALA A 331 -4.03 -10.58 -47.26
CA ALA A 331 -5.14 -10.51 -48.20
C ALA A 331 -5.55 -11.88 -48.75
N ARG A 332 -4.61 -12.82 -48.89
CA ARG A 332 -4.89 -14.21 -49.30
C ARG A 332 -5.48 -15.05 -48.18
N SER A 333 -5.07 -14.85 -46.93
CA SER A 333 -5.63 -15.58 -45.77
C SER A 333 -7.02 -15.09 -45.38
N GLU A 334 -7.32 -13.81 -45.56
CA GLU A 334 -8.59 -13.20 -45.16
C GLU A 334 -9.66 -13.24 -46.25
N SER A 335 -9.28 -13.52 -47.51
CA SER A 335 -10.23 -13.58 -48.62
C SER A 335 -10.86 -14.96 -48.78
N LEU A 336 -12.20 -15.02 -48.79
CA LEU A 336 -12.98 -16.24 -49.05
C LEU A 336 -12.82 -16.79 -50.50
N ARG A 337 -12.39 -15.95 -51.45
CA ARG A 337 -12.08 -16.33 -52.84
C ARG A 337 -10.78 -15.65 -53.30
N PRO A 338 -9.60 -16.15 -52.92
CA PRO A 338 -8.34 -15.52 -53.28
C PRO A 338 -8.13 -15.57 -54.80
N LEU A 339 -7.72 -14.45 -55.39
CA LEU A 339 -7.39 -14.36 -56.81
C LEU A 339 -6.12 -15.20 -57.10
N PRO A 340 -6.11 -16.07 -58.12
CA PRO A 340 -4.95 -16.92 -58.43
C PRO A 340 -3.71 -16.12 -58.88
N GLN A 341 -3.90 -14.89 -59.33
CA GLN A 341 -2.83 -13.95 -59.69
C GLN A 341 -2.01 -13.51 -58.47
N LEU A 342 -2.61 -13.48 -57.27
CA LEU A 342 -1.91 -13.09 -56.03
C LEU A 342 -0.82 -14.09 -55.65
N GLY A 343 -1.05 -15.39 -55.86
CA GLY A 343 -0.04 -16.42 -55.60
C GLY A 343 1.17 -16.31 -56.53
N ARG A 344 0.95 -15.92 -57.80
CA ARG A 344 2.04 -15.68 -58.76
C ARG A 344 2.87 -14.45 -58.38
N LEU A 345 2.20 -13.34 -58.05
CA LEU A 345 2.86 -12.12 -57.57
C LEU A 345 3.64 -12.34 -56.26
N GLN A 346 3.12 -13.11 -55.32
CA GLN A 346 3.86 -13.50 -54.11
C GLN A 346 5.15 -14.25 -54.44
N HIS A 347 5.10 -15.18 -55.39
CA HIS A 347 6.28 -15.93 -55.78
C HIS A 347 7.32 -15.04 -56.49
N GLU A 348 6.87 -14.16 -57.39
CA GLU A 348 7.73 -13.21 -58.11
C GLU A 348 8.40 -12.21 -57.15
N ILE A 349 7.67 -11.66 -56.18
CA ILE A 349 8.25 -10.77 -55.15
C ILE A 349 9.22 -11.55 -54.26
N GLY A 350 8.93 -12.81 -53.92
CA GLY A 350 9.85 -13.69 -53.19
C GLY A 350 11.18 -13.90 -53.92
N LEU A 351 11.13 -14.17 -55.23
CA LEU A 351 12.34 -14.29 -56.07
C LEU A 351 13.10 -12.96 -56.16
N ARG A 352 12.40 -11.83 -56.25
CA ARG A 352 13.02 -10.50 -56.26
C ARG A 352 13.76 -10.19 -54.96
N ILE A 353 13.19 -10.56 -53.81
CA ILE A 353 13.86 -10.41 -52.49
C ILE A 353 15.14 -11.23 -52.45
N GLN A 354 15.09 -12.49 -52.91
CA GLN A 354 16.29 -13.36 -52.95
C GLN A 354 17.38 -12.77 -53.85
N ALA A 355 17.02 -12.23 -55.01
CA ALA A 355 17.97 -11.58 -55.92
C ALA A 355 18.62 -10.34 -55.30
N ILE A 356 17.84 -9.46 -54.64
CA ILE A 356 18.37 -8.26 -53.97
C ILE A 356 19.26 -8.66 -52.77
N GLN A 357 18.88 -9.69 -52.00
CA GLN A 357 19.69 -10.22 -50.90
C GLN A 357 21.03 -10.79 -51.37
N GLN A 358 21.06 -11.51 -52.48
CA GLN A 358 22.30 -12.01 -53.08
C GLN A 358 23.21 -10.88 -53.56
N GLN A 359 22.64 -9.82 -54.13
CA GLN A 359 23.38 -8.62 -54.56
C GLN A 359 23.94 -7.82 -53.37
N LEU A 360 23.21 -7.76 -52.26
CA LEU A 360 23.68 -7.13 -51.01
C LEU A 360 24.75 -7.99 -50.30
N GLY A 361 24.64 -9.32 -50.38
CA GLY A 361 25.53 -10.29 -49.72
C GLY A 361 26.86 -10.54 -50.42
N ALA A 362 26.97 -10.34 -51.74
CA ALA A 362 28.21 -10.63 -52.50
C ALA A 362 29.42 -9.75 -52.15
N ALA A 363 29.22 -8.62 -51.44
CA ALA A 363 30.30 -7.72 -51.01
C ALA A 363 30.54 -7.72 -49.48
N VAL A 364 29.99 -8.71 -48.76
CA VAL A 364 29.88 -8.72 -47.28
C VAL A 364 30.79 -9.77 -46.61
N ASN A 365 31.52 -10.57 -47.38
CA ASN A 365 32.29 -11.71 -46.86
C ASN A 365 33.59 -11.35 -46.10
N GLN A 366 33.79 -10.13 -45.63
CA GLN A 366 34.96 -9.78 -44.80
C GLN A 366 34.64 -9.23 -43.40
N ASP A 367 33.44 -8.69 -43.15
CA ASP A 367 33.15 -8.02 -41.86
C ASP A 367 31.98 -8.62 -41.04
N GLN A 368 31.25 -9.63 -41.55
CA GLN A 368 30.07 -10.21 -40.85
C GLN A 368 30.31 -11.53 -40.08
N THR A 369 31.54 -12.03 -40.02
CA THR A 369 31.85 -13.16 -39.13
C THR A 369 31.78 -12.77 -37.64
N ILE A 370 31.91 -11.48 -37.34
CA ILE A 370 32.05 -10.94 -35.98
C ILE A 370 30.72 -11.00 -35.19
N ASP A 371 29.58 -10.66 -35.79
CA ASP A 371 28.26 -10.82 -35.14
C ASP A 371 27.74 -12.26 -35.14
N SER A 372 28.26 -13.10 -36.04
CA SER A 372 27.75 -14.46 -36.24
C SER A 372 28.17 -15.45 -35.14
N ASN A 373 29.28 -15.22 -34.45
CA ASN A 373 29.80 -16.16 -33.45
C ASN A 373 29.15 -15.96 -32.08
N LEU A 374 28.91 -14.72 -31.66
CA LEU A 374 28.23 -14.41 -30.41
C LEU A 374 26.73 -14.77 -30.51
N ALA A 375 26.08 -14.51 -31.65
CA ALA A 375 24.72 -14.96 -31.91
C ALA A 375 24.59 -16.49 -31.89
N ARG A 376 25.54 -17.22 -32.52
CA ARG A 376 25.57 -18.69 -32.48
C ARG A 376 25.81 -19.24 -31.07
N LEU A 377 26.67 -18.58 -30.29
CA LEU A 377 26.88 -18.92 -28.87
C LEU A 377 25.62 -18.68 -28.05
N GLN A 378 24.94 -17.55 -28.26
CA GLN A 378 23.70 -17.23 -27.59
C GLN A 378 22.60 -18.25 -27.91
N ASP A 379 22.45 -18.63 -29.18
CA ASP A 379 21.52 -19.67 -29.61
C ASP A 379 21.85 -21.02 -28.93
N ALA A 380 23.12 -21.44 -28.95
CA ALA A 380 23.57 -22.67 -28.28
C ALA A 380 23.32 -22.65 -26.77
N MET A 381 23.44 -21.49 -26.12
CA MET A 381 23.18 -21.32 -24.69
C MET A 381 21.69 -21.28 -24.37
N THR A 382 20.84 -20.74 -25.26
CA THR A 382 19.38 -20.80 -25.09
C THR A 382 18.80 -22.19 -25.30
N GLN A 383 19.50 -23.05 -26.05
CA GLN A 383 19.14 -24.45 -26.25
C GLN A 383 19.71 -25.37 -25.16
N ALA A 384 20.51 -24.85 -24.24
CA ALA A 384 21.07 -25.65 -23.15
C ALA A 384 20.01 -25.84 -22.05
N ASP A 385 19.55 -27.07 -21.87
CA ASP A 385 18.52 -27.43 -20.88
C ASP A 385 19.14 -27.87 -19.53
N SER A 386 20.46 -28.05 -19.47
CA SER A 386 21.17 -28.52 -18.27
C SER A 386 22.42 -27.70 -17.94
N LEU A 387 22.77 -27.70 -16.64
CA LEU A 387 24.00 -27.07 -16.14
C LEU A 387 25.26 -27.74 -16.71
N ASP A 388 25.21 -29.04 -17.00
CA ASP A 388 26.31 -29.78 -17.63
C ASP A 388 26.58 -29.27 -19.05
N GLN A 389 25.55 -28.98 -19.83
CA GLN A 389 25.70 -28.41 -21.17
C GLN A 389 26.30 -27.00 -21.13
N LEU A 390 25.88 -26.16 -20.18
CA LEU A 390 26.50 -24.85 -19.98
C LEU A 390 27.97 -24.96 -19.56
N SER A 391 28.33 -26.00 -18.79
CA SER A 391 29.71 -26.24 -18.40
C SER A 391 30.62 -26.59 -19.59
N VAL A 392 30.11 -27.35 -20.56
CA VAL A 392 30.82 -27.67 -21.81
C VAL A 392 31.02 -26.41 -22.64
N ILE A 393 30.00 -25.56 -22.74
CA ILE A 393 30.09 -24.28 -23.46
C ILE A 393 31.15 -23.37 -22.80
N ARG A 394 31.18 -23.29 -21.47
CA ARG A 394 32.20 -22.55 -20.72
C ARG A 394 33.61 -23.09 -21.00
N GLN A 395 33.82 -24.41 -20.96
CA GLN A 395 35.11 -25.01 -21.28
C GLN A 395 35.55 -24.69 -22.71
N ALA A 396 34.62 -24.71 -23.67
CA ALA A 396 34.89 -24.32 -25.05
C ALA A 396 35.30 -22.85 -25.17
N LEU A 397 34.67 -21.94 -24.42
CA LEU A 397 35.05 -20.52 -24.38
C LEU A 397 36.44 -20.31 -23.78
N THR A 398 36.80 -21.04 -22.72
CA THR A 398 38.15 -20.97 -22.15
C THR A 398 39.19 -21.56 -23.11
N ALA A 399 38.87 -22.64 -23.82
CA ALA A 399 39.76 -23.22 -24.83
C ALA A 399 39.89 -22.35 -26.09
N ALA A 400 38.91 -21.49 -26.38
CA ALA A 400 38.91 -20.57 -27.51
C ALA A 400 39.77 -19.31 -27.28
N GLU A 401 40.16 -19.01 -26.04
CA GLU A 401 41.02 -17.88 -25.68
C GLU A 401 42.36 -17.85 -26.45
N PRO A 402 43.20 -18.91 -26.42
CA PRO A 402 44.47 -18.91 -27.15
C PRO A 402 44.30 -18.85 -28.68
N LEU A 403 43.11 -19.16 -29.18
CA LEU A 403 42.78 -19.12 -30.60
C LEU A 403 42.35 -17.72 -31.07
N GLY A 404 42.13 -16.78 -30.14
CA GLY A 404 41.75 -15.40 -30.47
C GLY A 404 40.41 -15.27 -31.21
N LEU A 405 39.51 -16.25 -31.03
CA LEU A 405 38.25 -16.33 -31.78
C LEU A 405 37.21 -15.29 -31.35
N LEU A 406 37.36 -14.71 -30.16
CA LEU A 406 36.50 -13.68 -29.60
C LEU A 406 37.35 -12.52 -29.10
N ASN A 407 36.88 -11.29 -29.31
CA ASN A 407 37.51 -10.11 -28.73
C ASN A 407 37.25 -10.04 -27.22
N GLY A 408 38.09 -9.32 -26.47
CA GLY A 408 37.96 -9.23 -24.99
C GLY A 408 36.60 -8.73 -24.51
N ALA A 409 35.95 -7.82 -25.26
CA ALA A 409 34.59 -7.34 -24.97
C ALA A 409 33.52 -8.42 -25.23
N GLU A 410 33.62 -9.13 -26.35
CA GLU A 410 32.70 -10.22 -26.72
C GLU A 410 32.81 -11.39 -25.73
N ARG A 411 34.02 -11.67 -25.24
CA ARG A 411 34.27 -12.69 -24.22
C ARG A 411 33.64 -12.32 -22.89
N ALA A 412 33.80 -11.07 -22.44
CA ALA A 412 33.13 -10.58 -21.23
C ALA A 412 31.60 -10.69 -21.36
N GLN A 413 31.05 -10.36 -22.52
CA GLN A 413 29.63 -10.51 -22.81
C GLN A 413 29.17 -11.97 -22.84
N ALA A 414 29.96 -12.88 -23.40
CA ALA A 414 29.66 -14.32 -23.40
C ALA A 414 29.63 -14.90 -21.97
N PHE A 415 30.60 -14.52 -21.11
CA PHE A 415 30.58 -14.91 -19.70
C PHE A 415 29.40 -14.30 -18.94
N ALA A 416 28.99 -13.06 -19.27
CA ALA A 416 27.80 -12.44 -18.67
C ALA A 416 26.51 -13.20 -19.01
N LEU A 417 26.35 -13.58 -20.28
CA LEU A 417 25.23 -14.41 -20.74
C LEU A 417 25.25 -15.79 -20.07
N LEU A 418 26.43 -16.38 -19.86
CA LEU A 418 26.57 -17.68 -19.20
C LEU A 418 26.13 -17.61 -17.74
N ALA A 419 26.54 -16.56 -17.03
CA ALA A 419 26.15 -16.33 -15.64
C ALA A 419 24.63 -16.13 -15.50
N ASP A 420 24.01 -15.34 -16.39
CA ASP A 420 22.56 -15.14 -16.39
C ASP A 420 21.79 -16.44 -16.69
N MET A 421 22.23 -17.20 -17.70
CA MET A 421 21.59 -18.47 -18.06
C MET A 421 21.74 -19.52 -16.97
N ALA A 422 22.93 -19.64 -16.36
CA ALA A 422 23.17 -20.54 -15.23
C ALA A 422 22.24 -20.21 -14.04
N SER A 423 22.07 -18.91 -13.74
CA SER A 423 21.14 -18.46 -12.70
C SER A 423 19.68 -18.83 -13.02
N ARG A 424 19.24 -18.71 -14.28
CA ARG A 424 17.87 -19.05 -14.70
C ARG A 424 17.61 -20.55 -14.63
N LEU A 425 18.54 -21.38 -15.14
CA LEU A 425 18.40 -22.84 -15.12
C LEU A 425 18.43 -23.39 -13.69
N TYR A 426 19.25 -22.83 -12.80
CA TYR A 426 19.22 -23.26 -11.40
C TYR A 426 17.92 -22.84 -10.71
N ALA A 427 17.43 -21.61 -10.96
CA ALA A 427 16.17 -21.14 -10.41
C ALA A 427 14.98 -21.98 -10.88
N SER A 428 14.99 -22.46 -12.13
CA SER A 428 13.95 -23.36 -12.66
C SER A 428 14.06 -24.79 -12.12
N GLN A 429 15.27 -25.28 -11.80
CA GLN A 429 15.51 -26.63 -11.30
C GLN A 429 15.40 -26.78 -9.75
N GLY A 430 15.36 -25.67 -8.99
CA GLY A 430 14.74 -25.54 -7.66
C GLY A 430 15.23 -26.40 -6.48
N MET A 431 15.91 -25.76 -5.52
CA MET A 431 15.67 -25.75 -4.06
C MET A 431 15.75 -27.05 -3.20
N CYS A 432 16.17 -28.21 -3.72
CA CYS A 432 16.33 -29.43 -2.90
C CYS A 432 17.69 -30.13 -3.08
N ARG A 433 18.80 -29.37 -3.09
CA ARG A 433 20.14 -29.95 -3.09
C ARG A 433 20.88 -29.61 -1.81
N THR A 434 21.59 -30.60 -1.28
CA THR A 434 22.47 -30.43 -0.12
C THR A 434 23.75 -29.70 -0.55
N ALA A 435 24.40 -28.96 0.35
CA ALA A 435 25.60 -28.17 0.03
C ALA A 435 26.76 -28.96 -0.62
N ALA A 436 26.82 -30.28 -0.41
CA ALA A 436 27.78 -31.16 -1.07
C ALA A 436 27.38 -31.49 -2.53
N GLN A 437 26.11 -31.82 -2.77
CA GLN A 437 25.57 -32.12 -4.11
C GLN A 437 25.56 -30.88 -5.01
N ASP A 438 25.33 -29.70 -4.44
CA ASP A 438 25.44 -28.44 -5.18
C ASP A 438 26.88 -28.09 -5.57
N ARG A 439 27.88 -28.46 -4.75
CA ARG A 439 29.29 -28.19 -5.09
C ARG A 439 29.81 -29.04 -6.22
N ASP A 440 29.54 -30.34 -6.20
CA ASP A 440 30.02 -31.24 -7.25
C ASP A 440 29.30 -30.94 -8.58
N GLY A 441 27.99 -30.63 -8.54
CA GLY A 441 27.22 -30.26 -9.73
C GLY A 441 27.51 -28.86 -10.28
N LEU A 442 28.06 -27.94 -9.48
CA LEU A 442 28.39 -26.56 -9.88
C LEU A 442 29.90 -26.32 -10.01
N HIS A 443 30.74 -27.35 -9.83
CA HIS A 443 32.20 -27.24 -9.88
C HIS A 443 32.70 -26.57 -11.17
N ASN A 444 32.02 -26.83 -12.28
CA ASN A 444 32.37 -26.27 -13.59
C ASN A 444 31.75 -24.88 -13.86
N LEU A 445 31.03 -24.29 -12.90
CA LEU A 445 30.45 -22.94 -12.96
C LEU A 445 30.81 -22.17 -11.68
N PRO A 446 32.08 -21.76 -11.51
CA PRO A 446 32.67 -21.35 -10.22
C PRO A 446 32.07 -20.06 -9.68
N LEU A 447 31.77 -19.09 -10.54
CA LEU A 447 31.16 -17.83 -10.13
C LEU A 447 29.80 -18.09 -9.49
N TYR A 448 28.98 -18.89 -10.16
CA TYR A 448 27.67 -19.24 -9.66
C TYR A 448 27.76 -20.12 -8.41
N ALA A 449 28.66 -21.10 -8.38
CA ALA A 449 28.91 -21.95 -7.21
C ALA A 449 29.31 -21.14 -5.97
N MET A 450 30.12 -20.11 -6.13
CA MET A 450 30.53 -19.22 -5.03
C MET A 450 29.35 -18.37 -4.55
N GLN A 451 28.59 -17.79 -5.48
CA GLN A 451 27.41 -16.99 -5.14
C GLN A 451 26.33 -17.81 -4.42
N SER A 452 26.05 -19.03 -4.90
CA SER A 452 25.09 -19.94 -4.25
C SER A 452 25.58 -20.40 -2.88
N THR A 453 26.86 -20.75 -2.75
CA THR A 453 27.47 -21.15 -1.46
C THR A 453 27.34 -20.03 -0.41
N LEU A 454 27.58 -18.78 -0.81
CA LEU A 454 27.45 -17.62 0.07
C LEU A 454 25.98 -17.30 0.38
N ALA A 455 25.07 -17.45 -0.58
CA ALA A 455 23.63 -17.25 -0.39
C ALA A 455 23.03 -18.26 0.60
N LEU A 456 23.50 -19.52 0.57
CA LEU A 456 23.18 -20.56 1.55
C LEU A 456 23.84 -20.32 2.92
N GLY A 457 24.70 -19.31 3.03
CA GLY A 457 25.38 -18.94 4.26
C GLY A 457 26.60 -19.81 4.58
N HIS A 458 27.12 -20.59 3.65
CA HIS A 458 28.36 -21.33 3.90
C HIS A 458 29.59 -20.43 3.74
N ARG A 459 30.72 -20.85 4.33
CA ARG A 459 32.01 -20.16 4.15
C ARG A 459 32.66 -20.60 2.84
N ALA A 460 33.33 -19.67 2.18
CA ALA A 460 34.06 -19.90 0.94
C ALA A 460 35.39 -19.14 0.95
N THR A 461 36.39 -19.65 0.23
CA THR A 461 37.69 -18.98 0.03
C THR A 461 37.92 -18.72 -1.44
N LEU A 462 38.23 -17.46 -1.77
CA LEU A 462 38.63 -17.03 -3.10
C LEU A 462 40.11 -16.61 -3.06
N VAL A 463 40.93 -17.31 -3.85
CA VAL A 463 42.34 -17.00 -4.06
C VAL A 463 42.46 -16.30 -5.41
N VAL A 464 43.05 -15.11 -5.43
CA VAL A 464 43.17 -14.28 -6.63
C VAL A 464 44.64 -14.14 -6.98
N ASP A 465 45.01 -14.52 -8.20
CA ASP A 465 46.29 -14.11 -8.77
C ASP A 465 46.17 -12.69 -9.33
N GLY A 466 46.79 -11.74 -8.65
CA GLY A 466 46.74 -10.34 -9.01
C GLY A 466 47.44 -10.01 -10.32
N HIS A 467 48.49 -10.74 -10.73
CA HIS A 467 49.15 -10.45 -12.00
C HIS A 467 48.28 -10.89 -13.18
N ASN A 468 47.78 -12.12 -13.16
CA ASN A 468 46.88 -12.61 -14.19
C ASN A 468 45.61 -11.76 -14.33
N VAL A 469 44.97 -11.38 -13.21
CA VAL A 469 43.77 -10.53 -13.27
C VAL A 469 44.06 -9.15 -13.88
N LEU A 470 45.18 -8.52 -13.52
CA LEU A 470 45.53 -7.20 -14.06
C LEU A 470 45.85 -7.27 -15.56
N PHE A 471 46.53 -8.32 -16.04
CA PHE A 471 46.86 -8.47 -17.46
C PHE A 471 45.66 -8.89 -18.32
N THR A 472 44.77 -9.75 -17.81
CA THR A 472 43.60 -10.26 -18.57
C THR A 472 42.46 -9.24 -18.62
N LEU A 473 42.38 -8.29 -17.67
CA LEU A 473 41.31 -7.28 -17.60
C LEU A 473 41.80 -5.84 -17.89
N PRO A 474 42.38 -5.55 -19.06
CA PRO A 474 42.84 -4.21 -19.38
C PRO A 474 41.68 -3.22 -19.43
N ALA A 475 40.47 -3.63 -19.79
CA ALA A 475 39.31 -2.72 -19.82
C ALA A 475 39.03 -2.05 -18.46
N LEU A 476 39.30 -2.74 -17.35
CA LEU A 476 39.07 -2.23 -15.99
C LEU A 476 40.29 -1.49 -15.43
N PHE A 477 41.50 -2.02 -15.68
CA PHE A 477 42.70 -1.54 -14.99
C PHE A 477 43.61 -0.65 -15.84
N ARG A 478 43.43 -0.58 -17.16
CA ARG A 478 44.25 0.24 -18.08
C ARG A 478 44.31 1.73 -17.71
N PRO A 479 43.25 2.38 -17.17
CA PRO A 479 43.36 3.76 -16.68
C PRO A 479 44.38 3.94 -15.54
N PHE A 480 44.71 2.86 -14.82
CA PHE A 480 45.62 2.85 -13.68
C PHE A 480 47.01 2.29 -14.03
N PHE A 481 47.26 1.97 -15.30
CA PHE A 481 48.55 1.46 -15.75
C PHE A 481 49.57 2.59 -15.85
N GLU A 482 50.79 2.32 -15.41
CA GLU A 482 51.91 3.24 -15.49
C GLU A 482 52.80 2.75 -16.63
N ASN A 483 52.95 3.55 -17.70
CA ASN A 483 53.71 3.19 -18.90
C ASN A 483 53.27 1.87 -19.58
N GLY A 484 51.98 1.54 -19.49
CA GLY A 484 51.41 0.32 -20.09
C GLY A 484 51.64 -0.96 -19.28
N ILE A 485 52.22 -0.86 -18.08
CA ILE A 485 52.44 -1.98 -17.17
C ILE A 485 51.55 -1.79 -15.92
N PRO A 486 50.96 -2.86 -15.36
CA PRO A 486 50.24 -2.80 -14.09
C PRO A 486 51.21 -2.45 -12.94
N GLY A 487 51.23 -1.17 -12.57
CA GLY A 487 52.04 -0.61 -11.48
C GLY A 487 51.31 -0.61 -10.12
N GLY A 488 51.81 0.20 -9.18
CA GLY A 488 51.24 0.31 -7.84
C GLY A 488 49.77 0.74 -7.84
N ARG A 489 49.40 1.71 -8.68
CA ARG A 489 48.02 2.21 -8.80
C ARG A 489 47.02 1.13 -9.26
N ALA A 490 47.42 0.27 -10.20
CA ALA A 490 46.56 -0.83 -10.66
C ALA A 490 46.36 -1.88 -9.57
N ARG A 491 47.40 -2.16 -8.77
CA ARG A 491 47.32 -3.05 -7.61
C ARG A 491 46.40 -2.48 -6.52
N ASP A 492 46.52 -1.18 -6.24
CA ASP A 492 45.66 -0.48 -5.28
C ASP A 492 44.19 -0.47 -5.74
N ALA A 493 43.94 -0.28 -7.04
CA ALA A 493 42.58 -0.36 -7.59
C ALA A 493 41.99 -1.77 -7.43
N LEU A 494 42.73 -2.82 -7.78
CA LEU A 494 42.29 -4.21 -7.58
C LEU A 494 42.02 -4.51 -6.10
N GLU A 495 42.88 -4.03 -5.20
CA GLU A 495 42.69 -4.17 -3.75
C GLU A 495 41.41 -3.47 -3.29
N GLN A 496 41.11 -2.26 -3.78
CA GLN A 496 39.89 -1.53 -3.45
C GLN A 496 38.63 -2.25 -3.93
N HIS A 497 38.63 -2.78 -5.16
CA HIS A 497 37.50 -3.54 -5.68
C HIS A 497 37.26 -4.83 -4.88
N LEU A 498 38.32 -5.58 -4.55
CA LEU A 498 38.23 -6.79 -3.72
C LEU A 498 37.84 -6.48 -2.28
N ALA A 499 38.32 -5.36 -1.71
CA ALA A 499 37.91 -4.89 -0.39
C ALA A 499 36.42 -4.54 -0.34
N GLY A 500 35.85 -4.00 -1.43
CA GLY A 500 34.41 -3.81 -1.59
C GLY A 500 33.64 -5.14 -1.61
N LEU A 501 34.17 -6.14 -2.31
CA LEU A 501 33.59 -7.49 -2.33
C LEU A 501 33.65 -8.17 -0.95
N ALA A 502 34.77 -8.04 -0.23
CA ALA A 502 34.96 -8.55 1.13
C ALA A 502 33.92 -7.99 2.12
N ARG A 503 33.63 -6.69 2.04
CA ARG A 503 32.61 -6.02 2.87
C ARG A 503 31.20 -6.52 2.58
N ARG A 504 30.88 -6.80 1.32
CA ARG A 504 29.56 -7.33 0.92
C ARG A 504 29.35 -8.77 1.41
N HIS A 505 30.42 -9.55 1.56
CA HIS A 505 30.35 -10.97 1.91
C HIS A 505 31.26 -11.34 3.10
N PRO A 506 30.80 -11.17 4.36
CA PRO A 506 31.60 -11.47 5.55
C PRO A 506 32.04 -12.95 5.69
N ARG A 507 31.34 -13.88 5.02
CA ARG A 507 31.64 -15.32 5.02
C ARG A 507 32.62 -15.74 3.91
N LEU A 508 33.03 -14.80 3.06
CA LEU A 508 34.05 -15.02 2.03
C LEU A 508 35.43 -14.62 2.57
N SER A 509 36.38 -15.56 2.51
CA SER A 509 37.80 -15.30 2.78
C SER A 509 38.53 -15.02 1.47
N LEU A 510 39.12 -13.82 1.34
CA LEU A 510 39.83 -13.37 0.15
C LEU A 510 41.34 -13.39 0.38
N GLN A 511 42.06 -14.01 -0.55
CA GLN A 511 43.52 -14.12 -0.53
C GLN A 511 44.08 -13.63 -1.86
N LEU A 512 44.62 -12.42 -1.90
CA LEU A 512 45.20 -11.83 -3.10
C LEU A 512 46.71 -12.06 -3.10
N TRP A 513 47.26 -12.60 -4.19
CA TRP A 513 48.68 -12.87 -4.34
C TRP A 513 49.28 -11.99 -5.43
N PHE A 514 50.42 -11.36 -5.13
CA PHE A 514 51.24 -10.63 -6.08
C PHE A 514 52.65 -11.19 -6.11
N ASP A 515 53.28 -11.18 -7.27
CA ASP A 515 54.72 -11.28 -7.39
C ASP A 515 55.42 -10.02 -6.85
N GLY A 516 56.21 -10.24 -5.79
CA GLY A 516 57.01 -9.23 -5.11
C GLY A 516 58.44 -9.71 -4.90
N GLY A 517 59.37 -8.76 -4.70
CA GLY A 517 60.78 -9.08 -4.42
C GLY A 517 61.03 -9.61 -3.01
N SER A 518 60.24 -9.15 -2.03
CA SER A 518 60.26 -9.60 -0.63
C SER A 518 58.97 -10.33 -0.26
N VAL A 519 59.08 -11.35 0.60
CA VAL A 519 57.91 -12.00 1.19
C VAL A 519 57.28 -11.02 2.18
N SER A 520 56.01 -10.68 1.98
CA SER A 520 55.27 -9.86 2.94
C SER A 520 53.78 -10.19 2.88
N GLU A 521 53.13 -10.24 4.04
CA GLU A 521 51.68 -10.40 4.19
C GLU A 521 51.11 -9.10 4.78
N ARG A 522 49.99 -8.65 4.23
CA ARG A 522 49.23 -7.49 4.73
C ARG A 522 47.77 -7.86 4.87
N THR A 523 47.23 -7.70 6.07
CA THR A 523 45.79 -7.80 6.32
C THR A 523 45.12 -6.48 5.98
N VAL A 524 44.18 -6.49 5.05
CA VAL A 524 43.40 -5.30 4.65
C VAL A 524 42.09 -5.23 5.43
N GLN A 525 41.44 -6.38 5.62
CA GLN A 525 40.24 -6.58 6.45
C GLN A 525 40.27 -7.96 7.11
N ASP A 526 39.40 -8.23 8.08
CA ASP A 526 39.35 -9.51 8.82
C ASP A 526 39.22 -10.73 7.89
N ASN A 527 38.54 -10.57 6.76
CA ASN A 527 38.33 -11.59 5.75
C ASN A 527 39.07 -11.33 4.43
N PHE A 528 40.05 -10.42 4.39
CA PHE A 528 40.83 -10.10 3.18
C PHE A 528 42.31 -9.85 3.48
N ARG A 529 43.18 -10.64 2.86
CA ARG A 529 44.63 -10.54 2.98
C ARG A 529 45.31 -10.45 1.62
N VAL A 530 46.43 -9.71 1.59
CA VAL A 530 47.29 -9.51 0.43
C VAL A 530 48.66 -10.10 0.74
N HIS A 531 49.16 -10.94 -0.15
CA HIS A 531 50.41 -11.66 -0.04
C HIS A 531 51.34 -11.27 -1.18
N PHE A 532 52.62 -11.08 -0.85
CA PHE A 532 53.69 -10.93 -1.81
C PHE A 532 54.58 -12.17 -1.75
N SER A 533 54.74 -12.84 -2.90
CA SER A 533 55.36 -14.17 -2.99
C SER A 533 56.84 -14.20 -2.56
N GLY A 534 57.57 -13.10 -2.75
CA GLY A 534 58.99 -12.94 -2.43
C GLY A 534 59.95 -13.86 -3.21
N GLY A 535 61.24 -13.55 -3.19
CA GLY A 535 62.31 -14.39 -3.77
C GLY A 535 62.70 -14.07 -5.21
N SER A 536 63.50 -14.95 -5.84
CA SER A 536 64.07 -14.80 -7.19
C SER A 536 63.69 -15.97 -8.11
N GLY A 537 63.12 -15.69 -9.29
CA GLY A 537 62.65 -16.68 -10.30
C GLY A 537 61.29 -16.32 -10.93
N SER A 538 60.90 -16.84 -12.09
CA SER A 538 59.54 -16.65 -12.65
C SER A 538 58.51 -17.54 -11.93
N ASN A 539 57.23 -17.15 -11.91
CA ASN A 539 56.10 -17.98 -11.44
C ASN A 539 56.16 -18.33 -9.93
N ARG A 540 56.43 -17.33 -9.08
CA ARG A 540 56.60 -17.54 -7.62
C ARG A 540 55.27 -17.53 -6.88
N ALA A 541 54.37 -16.61 -7.25
CA ALA A 541 53.00 -16.59 -6.76
C ALA A 541 52.30 -17.92 -7.03
N ASP A 542 52.45 -18.48 -8.22
CA ASP A 542 51.84 -19.74 -8.69
C ASP A 542 52.08 -20.90 -7.71
N ARG A 543 53.36 -21.09 -7.33
CA ARG A 543 53.76 -22.16 -6.41
C ARG A 543 53.18 -21.97 -5.02
N GLN A 544 53.13 -20.72 -4.54
CA GLN A 544 52.58 -20.40 -3.22
C GLN A 544 51.06 -20.54 -3.19
N ILE A 545 50.37 -20.11 -4.25
CA ILE A 545 48.93 -20.30 -4.45
C ILE A 545 48.58 -21.80 -4.38
N LEU A 546 49.32 -22.64 -5.11
CA LEU A 546 49.08 -24.08 -5.12
C LEU A 546 49.37 -24.73 -3.76
N ALA A 547 50.46 -24.33 -3.09
CA ALA A 547 50.78 -24.80 -1.74
C ALA A 547 49.68 -24.42 -0.74
N PHE A 548 49.15 -23.20 -0.85
CA PHE A 548 48.06 -22.71 -0.02
C PHE A 548 46.75 -23.47 -0.28
N LEU A 549 46.39 -23.71 -1.55
CA LEU A 549 45.21 -24.50 -1.91
C LEU A 549 45.30 -25.94 -1.39
N HIS A 550 46.49 -26.55 -1.43
CA HIS A 550 46.75 -27.88 -0.87
C HIS A 550 46.59 -27.88 0.66
N HIS A 551 47.13 -26.86 1.34
CA HIS A 551 46.96 -26.70 2.79
C HIS A 551 45.49 -26.49 3.19
N LEU A 552 44.72 -25.74 2.41
CA LEU A 552 43.28 -25.60 2.65
C LEU A 552 42.53 -26.92 2.43
N LYS A 553 42.94 -27.73 1.45
CA LYS A 553 42.36 -29.07 1.22
C LYS A 553 42.52 -29.96 2.46
N SER A 554 43.71 -29.98 3.05
CA SER A 554 44.00 -30.81 4.22
C SER A 554 43.34 -30.28 5.50
N SER A 555 43.26 -28.96 5.66
CA SER A 555 42.77 -28.34 6.91
C SER A 555 41.25 -28.16 6.94
N SER A 556 40.60 -28.00 5.78
CA SER A 556 39.15 -27.73 5.69
C SER A 556 38.60 -28.28 4.37
N PRO A 557 38.39 -29.61 4.29
CA PRO A 557 37.95 -30.27 3.04
C PRO A 557 36.56 -29.79 2.60
N ASP A 558 35.70 -29.42 3.55
CA ASP A 558 34.33 -28.98 3.32
C ASP A 558 34.21 -27.48 3.00
N LEU A 559 35.29 -26.80 2.64
CA LEU A 559 35.23 -25.40 2.24
C LEU A 559 35.26 -25.26 0.71
N ALA A 560 34.34 -24.45 0.16
CA ALA A 560 34.38 -24.09 -1.26
C ALA A 560 35.63 -23.24 -1.52
N ARG A 561 36.50 -23.72 -2.41
CA ARG A 561 37.79 -23.11 -2.73
C ARG A 561 37.81 -22.77 -4.21
N THR A 562 38.09 -21.52 -4.53
CA THR A 562 38.18 -21.06 -5.92
C THR A 562 39.46 -20.28 -6.13
N VAL A 563 40.13 -20.52 -7.25
CA VAL A 563 41.26 -19.72 -7.72
C VAL A 563 40.85 -18.90 -8.93
N VAL A 564 41.29 -17.65 -9.00
CA VAL A 564 41.14 -16.79 -10.18
C VAL A 564 42.47 -16.71 -10.89
N THR A 565 42.58 -17.31 -12.06
CA THR A 565 43.77 -17.30 -12.91
C THR A 565 43.37 -17.44 -14.39
N ALA A 566 44.16 -16.85 -15.28
CA ALA A 566 44.09 -17.07 -16.72
C ALA A 566 45.17 -18.06 -17.21
N ASP A 567 46.12 -18.44 -16.36
CA ASP A 567 47.15 -19.42 -16.72
C ASP A 567 46.56 -20.84 -16.71
N GLN A 568 46.66 -21.52 -17.85
CA GLN A 568 46.13 -22.87 -18.02
C GLN A 568 46.88 -23.92 -17.19
N ASP A 569 48.17 -23.75 -16.96
CA ASP A 569 48.97 -24.71 -16.20
C ASP A 569 48.65 -24.60 -14.70
N GLU A 570 48.49 -23.38 -14.19
CA GLU A 570 48.00 -23.13 -12.84
C GLU A 570 46.56 -23.63 -12.67
N ALA A 571 45.67 -23.31 -13.61
CA ALA A 571 44.29 -23.77 -13.61
C ALA A 571 44.21 -25.29 -13.48
N ARG A 572 44.94 -26.03 -14.31
CA ARG A 572 44.99 -27.51 -14.26
C ARG A 572 45.59 -28.04 -12.96
N ALA A 573 46.55 -27.33 -12.37
CA ALA A 573 47.14 -27.73 -11.09
C ALA A 573 46.18 -27.48 -9.92
N ALA A 574 45.46 -26.36 -9.91
CA ALA A 574 44.45 -26.03 -8.92
C ALA A 574 43.23 -26.95 -9.02
N ASP A 575 42.78 -27.28 -10.23
CA ASP A 575 41.70 -28.22 -10.50
C ASP A 575 42.00 -29.62 -9.93
N ARG A 576 43.23 -30.12 -10.14
CA ARG A 576 43.72 -31.37 -9.52
C ARG A 576 43.74 -31.34 -7.99
N SER A 577 43.87 -30.15 -7.40
CA SER A 577 43.76 -29.98 -5.94
C SER A 577 42.30 -30.00 -5.45
N GLY A 578 41.32 -30.01 -6.35
CA GLY A 578 39.88 -29.93 -6.06
C GLY A 578 39.43 -28.50 -5.72
N ALA A 579 40.13 -27.50 -6.26
CA ALA A 579 39.71 -26.10 -6.20
C ALA A 579 39.08 -25.73 -7.54
N MET A 580 37.96 -25.00 -7.51
CA MET A 580 37.30 -24.53 -8.72
C MET A 580 38.16 -23.44 -9.38
N VAL A 581 38.28 -23.45 -10.70
CA VAL A 581 39.03 -22.43 -11.44
C VAL A 581 38.06 -21.42 -12.04
N MET A 582 38.18 -20.16 -11.67
CA MET A 582 37.41 -19.02 -12.17
C MET A 582 38.26 -18.18 -13.14
N ALA A 583 37.68 -17.80 -14.27
CA ALA A 583 38.34 -16.90 -15.21
C ALA A 583 38.33 -15.45 -14.67
N PRO A 584 39.33 -14.61 -14.98
CA PRO A 584 39.32 -13.20 -14.56
C PRO A 584 38.05 -12.44 -15.01
N GLU A 585 37.50 -12.75 -16.18
CA GLU A 585 36.25 -12.15 -16.69
C GLU A 585 35.04 -12.49 -15.79
N GLU A 586 35.00 -13.68 -15.20
CA GLU A 586 33.97 -14.06 -14.24
C GLU A 586 34.11 -13.28 -12.93
N LEU A 587 35.35 -13.01 -12.49
CA LEU A 587 35.62 -12.13 -11.35
C LEU A 587 35.16 -10.69 -11.64
N ALA A 588 35.41 -10.18 -12.85
CA ALA A 588 34.96 -8.84 -13.27
C ALA A 588 33.44 -8.68 -13.15
N LEU A 589 32.68 -9.70 -13.55
CA LEU A 589 31.22 -9.72 -13.39
C LEU A 589 30.80 -9.66 -11.92
N TRP A 590 31.51 -10.36 -11.03
CA TRP A 590 31.22 -10.35 -9.60
C TRP A 590 31.55 -9.01 -8.93
N LEU A 591 32.59 -8.32 -9.42
CA LEU A 591 32.96 -6.99 -8.95
C LEU A 591 31.89 -5.94 -9.31
N GLY A 592 31.04 -6.20 -10.32
CA GLY A 592 29.79 -5.47 -10.55
C GLY A 592 29.82 -4.42 -11.66
N GLU A 593 30.81 -4.45 -12.54
CA GLU A 593 30.95 -3.46 -13.61
C GLU A 593 31.03 -4.14 -14.98
N GLN A 594 29.87 -4.55 -15.51
CA GLN A 594 29.53 -4.57 -16.95
C GLN A 594 28.00 -4.64 -17.12
N ARG A 595 27.28 -3.59 -16.70
CA ARG A 595 26.04 -3.21 -17.38
C ARG A 595 26.33 -1.92 -18.12
N PRO A 596 26.67 -1.96 -19.42
CA PRO A 596 26.46 -0.78 -20.25
C PRO A 596 24.94 -0.54 -20.26
N THR A 597 24.54 0.63 -19.78
CA THR A 597 23.18 1.17 -19.94
C THR A 597 22.82 1.33 -21.39
#